data_AF-A0A4R4AX34-F1
#
_entry.id   AF-A0A4R4AX34-F1
#
_cell.length_a   1.000
_cell.length_b   1.000
_cell.length_c   1.000
_cell.angle_alpha   90.00
_cell.angle_beta   90.00
_cell.angle_gamma   90.00
#
_symmetry.space_group_name_H-M   'P 1'
#
loop_
_entity.id
_entity.type
_entity.pdbx_description
1 polymer ?
#
loop_
_entity_poly.entity_id
_entity_poly.type
_entity_poly.pdbx_seq_one_letter_code
_entity_poly.pdbx_strand_id
1 'polypeptide(L)'
;MKVQKIQEKIDKLNYWDAWVTKLECNYIGDEVIMIFKDRDKDVTLQFSGCYKIDFKHSMGFEKEKPIKTYTYEQLPYFLHDIEIGEVEKECLKLYTCKITMPPVDLEIWYTDIKIER
;
A
#
# COMPACT_ATOMS: atom_id res chain seq x y z
N MET A 1 -4.80 -13.34 -10.87
CA MET A 1 -6.05 -13.58 -10.09
C MET A 1 -7.14 -12.63 -10.60
N LYS A 2 -8.45 -12.91 -10.51
CA LYS A 2 -9.44 -11.87 -10.86
C LYS A 2 -9.40 -10.73 -9.82
N VAL A 3 -9.56 -9.47 -10.25
CA VAL A 3 -9.63 -8.27 -9.38
C VAL A 3 -10.48 -8.50 -8.13
N GLN A 4 -11.72 -8.98 -8.32
CA GLN A 4 -12.66 -9.30 -7.23
C GLN A 4 -12.08 -10.24 -6.17
N LYS A 5 -11.32 -11.26 -6.58
CA LYS A 5 -10.70 -12.21 -5.65
C LYS A 5 -9.55 -11.60 -4.86
N ILE A 6 -8.86 -10.60 -5.42
CA ILE A 6 -7.82 -9.86 -4.70
C ILE A 6 -8.48 -8.93 -3.69
N GLN A 7 -9.49 -8.16 -4.12
CA GLN A 7 -10.27 -7.29 -3.24
C GLN A 7 -10.87 -8.07 -2.06
N GLU A 8 -11.56 -9.19 -2.31
CA GLU A 8 -12.13 -10.05 -1.26
C GLU A 8 -11.08 -10.58 -0.26
N LYS A 9 -9.83 -10.78 -0.69
CA LYS A 9 -8.74 -11.18 0.21
C LYS A 9 -8.30 -10.00 1.08
N ILE A 10 -8.23 -8.81 0.51
CA ILE A 10 -7.84 -7.58 1.21
C ILE A 10 -8.91 -7.16 2.22
N ASP A 11 -10.19 -7.20 1.85
CA ASP A 11 -11.30 -6.85 2.74
C ASP A 11 -11.34 -7.73 4.01
N LYS A 12 -10.85 -8.97 3.93
CA LYS A 12 -10.74 -9.91 5.06
C LYS A 12 -9.58 -9.60 6.02
N LEU A 13 -8.70 -8.66 5.67
CA LEU A 13 -7.54 -8.28 6.49
C LEU A 13 -7.91 -7.31 7.62
N ASN A 14 -9.14 -6.80 7.67
CA ASN A 14 -9.60 -5.81 8.67
C ASN A 14 -8.63 -4.63 8.80
N TYR A 15 -8.15 -4.10 7.67
CA TYR A 15 -7.07 -3.11 7.60
C TYR A 15 -7.51 -1.70 7.99
N TRP A 16 -8.81 -1.44 8.17
CA TRP A 16 -9.32 -0.12 8.53
C TRP A 16 -8.69 0.35 9.85
N ASP A 17 -8.11 1.54 9.85
CA ASP A 17 -7.33 2.13 10.96
C ASP A 17 -6.06 1.33 11.35
N ALA A 18 -5.56 0.44 10.49
CA ALA A 18 -4.30 -0.26 10.73
C ALA A 18 -3.09 0.66 10.50
N TRP A 19 -2.13 0.64 11.42
CA TRP A 19 -0.87 1.37 11.27
C TRP A 19 -0.02 0.76 10.16
N VAL A 20 0.37 1.57 9.18
CA VAL A 20 1.41 1.21 8.23
C VAL A 20 2.76 1.36 8.89
N THR A 21 3.50 0.26 9.02
CA THR A 21 4.82 0.22 9.68
C THR A 21 5.96 0.29 8.68
N LYS A 22 5.72 -0.14 7.44
CA LYS A 22 6.73 -0.15 6.38
C LYS A 22 6.10 0.07 5.01
N LEU A 23 6.73 0.92 4.21
CA LEU A 23 6.55 1.00 2.78
C LEU A 23 7.93 1.08 2.13
N GLU A 24 8.27 0.08 1.33
CA GLU A 24 9.59 -0.08 0.75
C GLU A 24 9.49 -0.34 -0.75
N CYS A 25 10.38 0.32 -1.49
CA CYS A 25 10.52 0.19 -2.92
C CYS A 25 11.85 -0.53 -3.20
N ASN A 26 11.76 -1.76 -3.70
CA ASN A 26 12.89 -2.64 -3.94
C ASN A 26 13.17 -2.80 -5.44
N TYR A 27 14.41 -3.17 -5.77
CA TYR A 27 14.84 -3.42 -7.14
C TYR A 27 14.49 -2.27 -8.11
N ILE A 28 14.81 -1.04 -7.71
CA ILE A 28 14.57 0.19 -8.50
C ILE A 28 13.05 0.48 -8.71
N GLY A 29 12.20 -0.23 -7.98
CA GLY A 29 10.75 -0.10 -8.03
C GLY A 29 10.04 -1.18 -8.83
N ASP A 30 10.71 -2.28 -9.16
CA ASP A 30 10.03 -3.46 -9.70
C ASP A 30 9.19 -4.18 -8.61
N GLU A 31 9.58 -4.01 -7.34
CA GLU A 31 8.84 -4.52 -6.19
C GLU A 31 8.49 -3.42 -5.19
N VAL A 32 7.27 -3.50 -4.65
CA VAL A 32 6.81 -2.66 -3.54
C VAL A 32 6.33 -3.55 -2.41
N ILE A 33 6.78 -3.28 -1.19
CA ILE A 33 6.37 -4.00 0.01
C ILE A 33 5.71 -3.01 0.97
N MET A 34 4.46 -3.29 1.34
CA MET A 34 3.76 -2.60 2.41
C MET A 34 3.52 -3.57 3.57
N ILE A 35 3.83 -3.13 4.78
CA ILE A 35 3.53 -3.86 6.02
C ILE A 35 2.64 -2.99 6.89
N PHE A 36 1.57 -3.57 7.40
CA PHE A 36 0.70 -2.93 8.38
C PHE A 36 0.37 -3.85 9.56
N LYS A 37 0.04 -3.23 10.70
CA LYS A 37 -0.27 -3.95 11.93
C LYS A 37 -1.64 -4.60 11.85
N ASP A 38 -1.69 -5.86 12.27
CA ASP A 38 -2.92 -6.56 12.66
C ASP A 38 -2.70 -7.15 14.07
N ARG A 39 -3.77 -7.53 14.78
CA ARG A 39 -3.74 -7.84 16.21
C ARG A 39 -2.81 -9.01 16.55
N ASP A 40 -2.75 -10.01 15.68
CA ASP A 40 -1.99 -11.25 15.92
C ASP A 40 -0.61 -11.22 15.26
N LYS A 41 -0.54 -10.80 14.00
CA LYS A 41 0.68 -10.74 13.19
C LYS A 41 0.58 -9.65 12.14
N ASP A 42 1.72 -9.06 11.78
CA ASP A 42 1.78 -8.03 10.75
C ASP A 42 1.37 -8.60 9.39
N VAL A 43 0.60 -7.82 8.63
CA VAL A 43 0.17 -8.19 7.30
C VAL A 43 1.14 -7.60 6.28
N THR A 44 1.57 -8.40 5.32
CA THR A 44 2.46 -7.97 4.23
C THR A 44 1.74 -8.03 2.89
N LEU A 45 1.75 -6.91 2.18
CA LEU A 45 1.38 -6.82 0.76
C LEU A 45 2.67 -6.64 -0.04
N GLN A 46 3.01 -7.61 -0.87
CA GLN A 46 4.15 -7.53 -1.78
C GLN A 46 3.65 -7.50 -3.22
N PHE A 47 3.93 -6.39 -3.90
CA PHE A 47 3.61 -6.16 -5.30
C PHE A 47 4.86 -6.42 -6.14
N SER A 48 4.71 -7.12 -7.28
CA SER A 48 5.81 -7.49 -8.18
C SER A 48 5.50 -7.13 -9.63
N GLY A 49 6.57 -6.87 -10.40
CA GLY A 49 6.48 -6.37 -11.77
C GLY A 49 5.73 -5.04 -11.82
N CYS A 50 6.18 -4.09 -11.00
CA CYS A 50 5.54 -2.79 -10.88
C CYS A 50 5.95 -1.86 -12.03
N TYR A 51 4.95 -1.22 -12.66
CA TYR A 51 5.15 -0.30 -13.79
C TYR A 51 4.89 1.16 -13.43
N LYS A 52 4.14 1.41 -12.37
CA LYS A 52 3.82 2.75 -11.88
C LYS A 52 3.77 2.70 -10.36
N ILE A 53 4.43 3.65 -9.73
CA ILE A 53 4.34 3.92 -8.29
C ILE A 53 4.17 5.44 -8.16
N ASP A 54 2.97 5.89 -7.81
CA ASP A 54 2.66 7.31 -7.58
C ASP A 54 2.39 7.52 -6.09
N PHE A 55 3.26 8.30 -5.45
CA PHE A 55 3.21 8.58 -4.02
C PHE A 55 2.97 10.08 -3.83
N LYS A 56 1.81 10.42 -3.27
CA LYS A 56 1.40 11.80 -3.04
C LYS A 56 1.26 12.04 -1.55
N HIS A 57 2.03 12.99 -1.05
CA HIS A 57 1.88 13.46 0.32
C HIS A 57 1.15 14.80 0.30
N SER A 58 0.19 14.99 1.21
CA SER A 58 -0.49 16.27 1.38
C SER A 58 0.53 17.37 1.68
N MET A 59 0.48 18.44 0.89
CA MET A 59 1.33 19.63 1.06
C MET A 59 0.93 20.46 2.28
N GLY A 60 -0.30 20.31 2.75
CA GLY A 60 -0.79 20.98 3.97
C GLY A 60 -0.43 20.25 5.27
N PHE A 61 0.22 19.08 5.19
CA PHE A 61 0.63 18.35 6.37
C PHE A 61 1.91 18.94 6.97
N GLU A 62 1.80 19.47 8.18
CA GLU A 62 2.93 20.04 8.90
C GLU A 62 3.85 18.94 9.45
N LYS A 63 5.11 18.95 8.99
CA LYS A 63 6.14 17.99 9.41
C LYS A 63 6.87 18.52 10.64
N GLU A 64 6.26 18.39 11.81
CA GLU A 64 6.77 18.97 13.07
C GLU A 64 8.20 18.54 13.43
N LYS A 65 8.52 17.26 13.24
CA LYS A 65 9.88 16.71 13.44
C LYS A 65 10.19 15.64 12.39
N PRO A 66 11.45 15.22 12.21
CA PRO A 66 11.79 14.17 11.25
C PRO A 66 11.06 12.86 11.58
N ILE A 67 10.33 12.28 10.62
CA ILE A 67 9.48 11.10 10.85
C ILE A 67 10.26 9.90 11.45
N LYS A 68 11.55 9.77 11.13
CA LYS A 68 12.46 8.76 11.70
C LYS A 68 12.64 8.83 13.23
N THR A 69 12.20 9.93 13.86
CA THR A 69 12.28 10.14 15.32
C THR A 69 10.96 9.82 16.03
N TYR A 70 9.92 9.47 15.27
CA TYR A 70 8.64 9.07 15.83
C TYR A 70 8.74 7.65 16.35
N THR A 71 8.05 7.41 17.47
CA THR A 71 7.70 6.04 17.88
C THR A 71 6.61 5.50 16.96
N TYR A 72 6.41 4.18 16.93
CA TYR A 72 5.39 3.56 16.08
C TYR A 72 3.99 4.11 16.37
N GLU A 73 3.66 4.31 17.65
CA GLU A 73 2.38 4.84 18.11
C GLU A 73 2.16 6.31 17.70
N GLN A 74 3.23 7.01 17.33
CA GLN A 74 3.16 8.40 16.86
C GLN A 74 3.05 8.49 15.33
N LEU A 75 3.22 7.40 14.58
CA LEU A 75 3.15 7.45 13.12
C LEU A 75 1.70 7.77 12.68
N PRO A 76 1.49 8.82 11.87
CA PRO A 76 0.16 9.27 11.49
C PRO A 76 -0.43 8.49 10.30
N TYR A 77 0.19 7.39 9.86
CA TYR A 77 -0.18 6.69 8.63
C TYR A 77 -1.07 5.49 8.93
N PHE A 78 -2.37 5.72 8.83
CA PHE A 78 -3.41 4.72 9.03
C PHE A 78 -4.07 4.37 7.72
N LEU A 79 -4.29 3.09 7.46
CA LEU A 79 -5.02 2.66 6.27
C LEU A 79 -6.51 3.02 6.40
N HIS A 80 -7.01 3.79 5.45
CA HIS A 80 -8.43 4.10 5.34
C HIS A 80 -9.10 3.27 4.26
N ASP A 81 -8.46 3.11 3.10
CA ASP A 81 -9.05 2.39 1.98
C ASP A 81 -7.97 1.72 1.12
N ILE A 82 -8.29 0.53 0.61
CA ILE A 82 -7.49 -0.19 -0.38
C ILE A 82 -8.41 -0.66 -1.51
N GLU A 83 -8.28 -0.02 -2.67
CA GLU A 83 -9.07 -0.31 -3.87
C GLU A 83 -8.20 -1.05 -4.91
N ILE A 84 -8.61 -2.27 -5.28
CA ILE A 84 -8.00 -3.04 -6.37
C ILE A 84 -8.78 -2.83 -7.66
N GLY A 85 -8.06 -2.47 -8.72
CA GLY A 85 -8.59 -2.34 -10.06
C GLY A 85 -7.74 -3.05 -11.10
N GLU A 86 -8.04 -2.74 -12.36
CA GLU A 86 -7.26 -3.17 -13.51
C GLU A 86 -7.16 -2.03 -14.52
N VAL A 87 -6.09 -2.03 -15.30
CA VAL A 87 -5.86 -1.08 -16.38
C VAL A 87 -5.22 -1.81 -17.54
N GLU A 88 -5.60 -1.44 -18.76
CA GLU A 88 -4.93 -1.85 -19.98
C GLU A 88 -4.21 -0.64 -20.57
N LYS A 89 -2.89 -0.72 -20.68
CA LYS A 89 -2.05 0.33 -21.24
C LYS A 89 -0.95 -0.31 -22.08
N GLU A 90 -0.72 0.21 -23.29
CA GLU A 90 0.33 -0.31 -24.18
C GLU A 90 0.22 -1.83 -24.42
N CYS A 91 -1.01 -2.32 -24.59
CA CYS A 91 -1.33 -3.75 -24.74
C CYS A 91 -0.96 -4.64 -23.54
N LEU A 92 -0.62 -4.05 -22.40
CA LEU A 92 -0.35 -4.75 -21.15
C LEU A 92 -1.54 -4.59 -20.20
N LYS A 93 -2.06 -5.70 -19.69
CA LYS A 93 -3.07 -5.74 -18.64
C LYS A 93 -2.38 -5.80 -17.29
N LEU A 94 -2.63 -4.80 -16.46
CA LEU A 94 -2.05 -4.65 -15.13
C LEU A 94 -3.16 -4.58 -14.09
N TYR A 95 -2.86 -5.01 -12.87
CA TYR A 95 -3.68 -4.66 -11.72
C TYR A 95 -3.27 -3.30 -11.21
N THR A 96 -4.22 -2.61 -10.58
CA THR A 96 -3.96 -1.37 -9.86
C THR A 96 -4.32 -1.56 -8.41
N CYS A 97 -3.55 -0.95 -7.51
CA CYS A 97 -3.85 -0.86 -6.09
C CYS A 97 -3.75 0.61 -5.69
N LYS A 98 -4.87 1.18 -5.26
CA LYS A 98 -4.91 2.51 -4.69
C LYS A 98 -5.08 2.39 -3.18
N ILE A 99 -4.23 3.09 -2.44
CA ILE A 99 -4.22 3.05 -0.99
C ILE A 99 -4.37 4.48 -0.50
N THR A 100 -5.42 4.69 0.30
CA THR A 100 -5.69 5.94 0.99
C THR A 100 -5.18 5.80 2.43
N MET A 101 -4.15 6.56 2.79
CA MET A 101 -3.60 6.59 4.15
C MET A 101 -3.16 8.00 4.54
N PRO A 102 -4.11 8.90 4.88
CA PRO A 102 -3.81 10.31 5.14
C PRO A 102 -2.65 10.47 6.12
N PRO A 103 -1.68 11.36 5.84
CA PRO A 103 -1.67 12.38 4.78
C PRO A 103 -1.16 11.90 3.40
N VAL A 104 -1.10 10.60 3.14
CA VAL A 104 -0.53 10.02 1.92
C VAL A 104 -1.57 9.25 1.10
N ASP A 105 -1.50 9.42 -0.21
CA ASP A 105 -2.16 8.56 -1.19
C ASP A 105 -1.10 7.83 -2.02
N LEU A 106 -1.33 6.54 -2.28
CA LEU A 106 -0.43 5.69 -3.05
C LEU A 106 -1.20 4.97 -4.17
N GLU A 107 -0.65 4.96 -5.37
CA GLU A 107 -1.16 4.16 -6.48
C GLU A 107 -0.03 3.30 -7.06
N ILE A 108 -0.25 1.99 -7.12
CA ILE A 108 0.71 1.01 -7.67
C ILE A 108 0.06 0.28 -8.83
N TRP A 109 0.76 0.17 -9.96
CA TRP A 109 0.36 -0.69 -11.08
C TRP A 109 1.32 -1.87 -11.17
N TYR A 110 0.80 -3.09 -11.16
CA TYR A 110 1.60 -4.30 -10.93
C TYR A 110 1.05 -5.51 -11.70
N THR A 111 1.86 -6.57 -11.78
CA THR A 111 1.50 -7.82 -12.46
C THR A 111 1.07 -8.93 -11.49
N ASP A 112 1.66 -8.98 -10.29
CA ASP A 112 1.30 -9.94 -9.25
C ASP A 112 1.34 -9.33 -7.85
N ILE A 113 0.54 -9.90 -6.94
CA ILE A 113 0.50 -9.52 -5.52
C ILE A 113 0.50 -10.76 -4.64
N LYS A 114 1.39 -10.75 -3.63
CA LYS A 114 1.43 -11.70 -2.52
C LYS A 114 0.88 -11.03 -1.26
N ILE A 115 0.00 -11.75 -0.56
CA ILE A 115 -0.63 -11.29 0.69
C ILE A 115 -0.29 -12.32 1.78
N GLU A 116 0.40 -11.90 2.83
CA GLU A 116 0.87 -12.76 3.93
C GLU A 116 0.45 -12.22 5.31
N ARG A 117 0.24 -13.14 6.25
CA ARG A 117 -0.10 -12.93 7.67
C ARG A 117 0.82 -13.76 8.55
#